data_AF-A0A8H7S0E9-F1
#
_entry.id   AF-A0A8H7S0E9-F1
#
_cell.length_a   1.000
_cell.length_b   1.000
_cell.length_c   1.000
_cell.angle_alpha   90.00
_cell.angle_beta   90.00
_cell.angle_gamma   90.00
#
_symmetry.space_group_name_H-M   'P 1'
#
loop_
_entity.id
_entity.type
_entity.pdbx_description
1 polymer ?
#
loop_
_entity_poly.entity_id
_entity_poly.type
_entity_poly.pdbx_seq_one_letter_code
_entity_poly.pdbx_strand_id
1 'polypeptide(L)'
;MAIDFPSHEYGSLSPLAAAAYEQMQATARLVRVALQLEWTIFTRFIVGVIVITLLTVVYLLFTLRKARQPLIIWERLNKPIIKLFRPWIFGRLLAKADPYAESIDLRVATFSKGFCTGFMRDHKRNRNPFKSIHATALATFAETIGGLAITSTLGKKDRAILTSLKMEYKKKARGLLTASSDFTPPQYTVGRQEVQTVVVIKDRMLDTVAIGHFDWAVDTKED
;
A
#
# COMPACT_ATOMS: atom_id res chain seq x y z
N MET A 1 -21.85 26.10 -37.24
CA MET A 1 -21.44 25.73 -38.60
C MET A 1 -22.43 24.68 -39.09
N ALA A 2 -23.45 25.13 -39.82
CA ALA A 2 -24.48 24.25 -40.37
C ALA A 2 -23.87 23.43 -41.51
N ILE A 3 -24.03 22.11 -41.47
CA ILE A 3 -23.63 21.24 -42.57
C ILE A 3 -24.86 21.13 -43.47
N ASP A 4 -24.75 21.74 -44.64
CA ASP A 4 -25.75 21.74 -45.71
C ASP A 4 -25.81 20.33 -46.33
N PHE A 5 -27.00 19.72 -46.35
CA PHE A 5 -27.21 18.39 -46.95
C PHE A 5 -27.70 18.57 -48.38
N PRO A 6 -27.15 17.82 -49.36
CA PRO A 6 -27.57 17.95 -50.75
C PRO A 6 -29.00 17.44 -50.91
N SER A 7 -29.87 18.27 -51.50
CA SER A 7 -31.20 17.89 -51.95
C SER A 7 -31.08 16.95 -53.17
N HIS A 8 -31.04 15.64 -52.93
CA HIS A 8 -31.09 14.65 -54.01
C HIS A 8 -32.53 14.45 -54.48
N GLU A 9 -32.75 14.73 -55.77
CA GLU A 9 -33.97 14.44 -56.52
C GLU A 9 -34.34 12.95 -56.42
N TYR A 10 -35.49 12.66 -55.80
CA TYR A 10 -36.08 11.32 -55.79
C TYR A 10 -36.83 11.06 -57.11
N GLY A 11 -36.08 10.70 -58.14
CA GLY A 11 -36.62 10.11 -59.37
C GLY A 11 -36.58 8.58 -59.32
N SER A 12 -37.71 7.94 -58.99
CA SER A 12 -38.06 6.51 -59.20
C SER A 12 -37.53 5.43 -58.23
N LEU A 13 -37.77 5.56 -56.92
CA LEU A 13 -37.90 4.39 -56.05
C LEU A 13 -39.38 4.02 -55.91
N SER A 14 -39.70 2.71 -55.90
CA SER A 14 -41.09 2.28 -55.62
C SER A 14 -41.49 2.76 -54.20
N PRO A 15 -42.78 3.06 -53.95
CA PRO A 15 -43.24 3.52 -52.63
C PRO A 15 -42.82 2.58 -51.50
N LEU A 16 -42.77 1.28 -51.79
CA LEU A 16 -42.32 0.25 -50.88
C LEU A 16 -40.79 0.31 -50.63
N ALA A 17 -39.98 0.61 -51.64
CA ALA A 17 -38.54 0.78 -51.50
C ALA A 17 -38.19 2.06 -50.72
N ALA A 18 -38.92 3.15 -50.93
CA ALA A 18 -38.78 4.38 -50.15
C ALA A 18 -39.14 4.15 -48.68
N ALA A 19 -40.28 3.51 -48.40
CA ALA A 19 -40.70 3.17 -47.04
C ALA A 19 -39.70 2.22 -46.35
N ALA A 20 -39.19 1.20 -47.06
CA ALA A 20 -38.18 0.29 -46.53
C ALA A 20 -36.86 1.01 -46.21
N TYR A 21 -36.45 1.96 -47.05
CA TYR A 21 -35.26 2.78 -46.83
C TYR A 21 -35.41 3.68 -45.60
N GLU A 22 -36.55 4.35 -45.44
CA GLU A 22 -36.85 5.15 -44.25
C GLU A 22 -36.87 4.30 -42.96
N GLN A 23 -37.47 3.11 -43.02
CA GLN A 23 -37.48 2.19 -41.89
C GLN A 23 -36.08 1.68 -41.52
N MET A 24 -35.24 1.40 -42.52
CA MET A 24 -33.85 1.01 -42.31
C MET A 24 -33.03 2.14 -41.68
N GLN A 25 -33.24 3.38 -42.12
CA GLN A 25 -32.61 4.55 -41.52
C GLN A 25 -33.08 4.82 -40.08
N ALA A 26 -34.38 4.68 -39.81
CA ALA A 26 -34.92 4.83 -38.46
C ALA A 26 -34.34 3.77 -37.51
N THR A 27 -34.24 2.53 -37.97
CA THR A 27 -33.63 1.43 -37.21
C THR A 27 -32.15 1.69 -36.94
N ALA A 28 -31.38 2.11 -37.94
CA ALA A 28 -29.97 2.45 -37.78
C ALA A 28 -29.76 3.62 -36.79
N ARG A 29 -30.67 4.60 -36.81
CA ARG A 29 -30.66 5.74 -35.87
C ARG A 29 -30.91 5.28 -34.44
N LEU A 30 -31.89 4.40 -34.21
CA LEU A 30 -32.17 3.83 -32.89
C LEU A 30 -31.02 2.97 -32.35
N VAL A 31 -30.44 2.12 -33.19
CA VAL A 31 -29.28 1.29 -32.83
C VAL A 31 -28.08 2.15 -32.44
N ARG A 32 -27.81 3.22 -33.18
CA ARG A 32 -26.72 4.15 -32.86
C ARG A 32 -26.95 4.86 -31.52
N VAL A 33 -28.19 5.31 -31.25
CA VAL A 33 -28.55 5.94 -29.96
C VAL A 33 -28.43 4.94 -28.81
N ALA A 34 -28.89 3.69 -28.97
CA ALA A 34 -28.78 2.64 -27.96
C ALA A 34 -27.32 2.33 -27.60
N LEU A 35 -26.45 2.14 -28.62
CA LEU A 35 -25.02 1.90 -28.41
C LEU A 35 -24.31 3.08 -27.72
N GLN A 36 -24.67 4.32 -28.06
CA GLN A 36 -24.14 5.51 -27.37
C GLN A 36 -24.62 5.61 -25.91
N LEU A 37 -25.86 5.19 -25.63
CA LEU A 37 -26.42 5.19 -24.27
C LEU A 37 -25.69 4.16 -23.38
N GLU A 38 -25.50 2.94 -23.88
CA GLU A 38 -24.75 1.90 -23.16
C GLU A 38 -23.30 2.32 -22.89
N TRP A 39 -22.64 2.92 -23.88
CA TRP A 39 -21.27 3.40 -23.74
C TRP A 39 -21.16 4.52 -22.69
N THR A 40 -22.11 5.46 -22.65
CA THR A 40 -22.09 6.56 -21.67
C THR A 40 -22.42 6.10 -20.26
N ILE A 41 -23.35 5.16 -20.08
CA ILE A 41 -23.66 4.56 -18.77
C ILE A 41 -22.44 3.79 -18.25
N PHE A 42 -21.83 2.94 -19.08
CA PHE A 42 -20.66 2.14 -18.71
C PHE A 42 -19.46 3.02 -18.36
N THR A 43 -19.19 4.07 -19.15
CA THR A 43 -18.11 5.03 -18.88
C THR A 43 -18.33 5.78 -17.58
N ARG A 44 -19.55 6.28 -17.31
CA ARG A 44 -19.87 6.98 -16.05
C ARG A 44 -19.77 6.06 -14.84
N PHE A 45 -20.17 4.79 -14.99
CA PHE A 45 -20.03 3.78 -13.95
C PHE A 45 -18.56 3.50 -13.63
N ILE A 46 -17.71 3.26 -14.65
CA ILE A 46 -16.27 3.05 -14.46
C ILE A 46 -15.63 4.26 -13.79
N VAL A 47 -15.90 5.46 -14.27
CA VAL A 47 -15.36 6.70 -13.68
C VAL A 47 -15.81 6.83 -12.23
N GLY A 48 -17.07 6.55 -11.92
CA GLY A 48 -17.58 6.53 -10.55
C GLY A 48 -16.82 5.56 -9.64
N VAL A 49 -16.59 4.33 -10.10
CA VAL A 49 -15.81 3.32 -9.35
C VAL A 49 -14.37 3.78 -9.15
N ILE A 50 -13.72 4.34 -10.17
CA ILE A 50 -12.35 4.87 -10.08
C ILE A 50 -12.29 6.02 -9.06
N VAL A 51 -13.23 6.96 -9.10
CA VAL A 51 -13.27 8.11 -8.18
C VAL A 51 -13.50 7.64 -6.75
N ILE A 52 -14.46 6.75 -6.50
CA ILE A 52 -14.72 6.19 -5.17
C ILE A 52 -13.48 5.44 -4.66
N THR A 53 -12.81 4.68 -5.52
CA THR A 53 -11.57 3.97 -5.19
C THR A 53 -10.46 4.95 -4.84
N LEU A 54 -10.27 6.00 -5.63
CA LEU A 54 -9.28 7.07 -5.40
C LEU A 54 -9.55 7.78 -4.07
N LEU A 55 -10.80 8.17 -3.81
CA LEU A 55 -11.22 8.80 -2.56
C LEU A 55 -10.99 7.88 -1.36
N THR A 56 -11.26 6.58 -1.50
CA THR A 56 -10.99 5.58 -0.46
C THR A 56 -9.48 5.49 -0.20
N VAL A 57 -8.65 5.44 -1.24
CA VAL A 57 -7.18 5.43 -1.10
C VAL A 57 -6.67 6.70 -0.43
N VAL A 58 -7.18 7.88 -0.81
CA VAL A 58 -6.81 9.17 -0.22
C VAL A 58 -7.26 9.23 1.25
N TYR A 59 -8.48 8.81 1.57
CA TYR A 59 -8.98 8.71 2.94
C TYR A 59 -8.11 7.77 3.79
N LEU A 60 -7.72 6.61 3.25
CA LEU A 60 -6.88 5.65 3.94
C LEU A 60 -5.47 6.22 4.17
N LEU A 61 -4.90 6.92 3.19
CA LEU A 61 -3.62 7.63 3.31
C LEU A 61 -3.64 8.76 4.33
N PHE A 62 -4.70 9.57 4.33
CA PHE A 62 -4.87 10.63 5.32
C PHE A 62 -5.07 10.05 6.73
N THR A 63 -5.87 8.99 6.82
CA THR A 63 -6.07 8.24 8.06
C THR A 63 -4.77 7.67 8.56
N LEU A 64 -3.90 7.11 7.70
CA LEU A 64 -2.58 6.62 8.07
C LEU A 64 -1.64 7.69 8.60
N ARG A 65 -1.60 8.86 7.95
CA ARG A 65 -0.78 9.97 8.42
C ARG A 65 -1.19 10.46 9.80
N LYS A 66 -2.48 10.35 10.15
CA LYS A 66 -3.01 10.72 11.48
C LYS A 66 -3.07 9.56 12.47
N ALA A 67 -3.17 8.33 12.01
CA ALA A 67 -3.34 7.15 12.84
C ALA A 67 -2.01 6.81 13.49
N ARG A 68 -1.91 7.15 14.76
CA ARG A 68 -0.79 6.79 15.65
C ARG A 68 -0.69 5.28 15.92
N GLN A 69 -1.59 4.47 15.36
CA GLN A 69 -1.68 3.02 15.58
C GLN A 69 -1.74 2.26 14.24
N PRO A 70 -0.58 1.89 13.66
CA PRO A 70 -0.51 1.16 12.39
C PRO A 70 -1.18 -0.23 12.45
N LEU A 71 -1.30 -0.81 13.65
CA LEU A 71 -1.94 -2.12 13.87
C LEU A 71 -3.42 -2.12 13.50
N ILE A 72 -4.17 -1.06 13.87
CA ILE A 72 -5.60 -0.95 13.56
C ILE A 72 -5.83 -0.92 12.04
N ILE A 73 -4.94 -0.29 11.28
CA ILE A 73 -5.05 -0.29 9.81
C ILE A 73 -4.82 -1.69 9.26
N TRP A 74 -3.81 -2.39 9.76
CA TRP A 74 -3.54 -3.76 9.34
C TRP A 74 -4.70 -4.72 9.63
N GLU A 75 -5.34 -4.59 10.79
CA GLU A 75 -6.53 -5.36 11.16
C GLU A 75 -7.74 -4.99 10.29
N ARG A 76 -7.96 -3.71 9.99
CA ARG A 76 -9.03 -3.26 9.08
C ARG A 76 -8.84 -3.77 7.65
N LEU A 77 -7.60 -4.01 7.23
CA LEU A 77 -7.27 -4.62 5.95
C LEU A 77 -7.51 -6.15 5.92
N ASN A 78 -7.94 -6.78 7.03
CA ASN A 78 -8.18 -8.21 7.14
C ASN A 78 -9.53 -8.69 6.56
N LYS A 79 -10.25 -7.84 5.81
CA LYS A 79 -11.49 -8.26 5.13
C LYS A 79 -11.17 -9.35 4.09
N PRO A 80 -12.04 -10.38 3.91
CA PRO A 80 -11.72 -11.60 3.14
C PRO A 80 -11.29 -11.34 1.69
N ILE A 81 -11.84 -10.30 1.06
CA ILE A 81 -11.53 -9.91 -0.33
C ILE A 81 -10.14 -9.28 -0.47
N ILE A 82 -9.60 -8.68 0.61
CA ILE A 82 -8.39 -7.84 0.59
C ILE A 82 -7.17 -8.61 1.14
N LYS A 83 -7.38 -9.79 1.74
CA LYS A 83 -6.34 -10.59 2.41
C LYS A 83 -5.13 -10.89 1.51
N LEU A 84 -5.35 -11.17 0.23
CA LEU A 84 -4.27 -11.48 -0.72
C LEU A 84 -3.39 -10.27 -1.05
N PHE A 85 -3.98 -9.07 -1.10
CA PHE A 85 -3.28 -7.82 -1.43
C PHE A 85 -2.79 -7.06 -0.19
N ARG A 86 -3.13 -7.51 1.02
CA ARG A 86 -2.82 -6.84 2.30
C ARG A 86 -1.34 -6.46 2.46
N PRO A 87 -0.35 -7.37 2.26
CA PRO A 87 1.07 -7.01 2.39
C PRO A 87 1.49 -5.92 1.41
N TRP A 88 0.93 -5.93 0.19
CA TRP A 88 1.25 -4.96 -0.85
C TRP A 88 0.64 -3.59 -0.55
N ILE A 89 -0.64 -3.56 -0.16
CA ILE A 89 -1.33 -2.33 0.23
C ILE A 89 -0.63 -1.71 1.44
N PHE A 90 -0.38 -2.47 2.49
CA PHE A 90 0.29 -1.97 3.69
C PHE A 90 1.72 -1.50 3.41
N GLY A 91 2.50 -2.23 2.61
CA GLY A 91 3.84 -1.80 2.21
C GLY A 91 3.82 -0.45 1.45
N ARG A 92 2.84 -0.26 0.56
CA ARG A 92 2.69 1.01 -0.19
C ARG A 92 2.22 2.17 0.70
N LEU A 93 1.45 1.86 1.74
CA LEU A 93 1.00 2.82 2.74
C LEU A 93 2.14 3.24 3.67
N LEU A 94 2.95 2.28 4.12
CA LEU A 94 4.15 2.52 4.92
C LEU A 94 5.18 3.34 4.16
N ALA A 95 5.45 3.00 2.90
CA ALA A 95 6.34 3.74 2.00
C ALA A 95 5.95 5.23 1.88
N LYS A 96 4.64 5.53 1.81
CA LYS A 96 4.17 6.93 1.74
C LYS A 96 4.22 7.67 3.08
N ALA A 97 4.24 6.95 4.20
CA ALA A 97 4.35 7.52 5.54
C ALA A 97 5.82 7.83 5.88
N ASP A 98 6.73 6.93 5.51
CA ASP A 98 8.17 7.08 5.68
C ASP A 98 8.88 6.91 4.31
N PRO A 99 9.22 8.03 3.64
CA PRO A 99 9.92 8.01 2.36
C PRO A 99 11.30 7.33 2.42
N TYR A 100 11.94 7.29 3.59
CA TYR A 100 13.22 6.61 3.74
C TYR A 100 13.03 5.10 3.78
N ALA A 101 12.01 4.61 4.47
CA ALA A 101 11.61 3.19 4.42
C ALA A 101 11.19 2.73 3.00
N GLU A 102 10.65 3.62 2.17
CA GLU A 102 10.38 3.32 0.75
C GLU A 102 11.66 3.01 -0.04
N SER A 103 12.78 3.64 0.31
CA SER A 103 14.06 3.46 -0.38
C SER A 103 14.62 2.04 -0.26
N ILE A 104 14.20 1.27 0.75
CA ILE A 104 14.71 -0.09 1.00
C ILE A 104 13.86 -1.22 0.38
N ASP A 105 12.71 -0.92 -0.26
CA ASP A 105 11.74 -1.92 -0.79
C ASP A 105 11.39 -3.02 0.23
N LEU A 106 11.01 -2.60 1.44
CA LEU A 106 10.57 -3.52 2.48
C LEU A 106 9.10 -3.92 2.28
N ARG A 107 8.75 -5.15 2.68
CA ARG A 107 7.37 -5.65 2.68
C ARG A 107 7.05 -6.30 4.01
N VAL A 108 6.02 -5.81 4.68
CA VAL A 108 5.54 -6.39 5.95
C VAL A 108 4.72 -7.64 5.66
N ALA A 109 5.09 -8.76 6.27
CA ALA A 109 4.51 -10.08 6.05
C ALA A 109 3.43 -10.40 7.08
N THR A 110 3.82 -10.34 8.36
CA THR A 110 2.94 -10.54 9.50
C THR A 110 3.09 -9.37 10.44
N PHE A 111 1.96 -8.90 10.95
CA PHE A 111 1.92 -7.82 11.92
C PHE A 111 0.79 -8.12 12.91
N SER A 112 1.14 -8.16 14.19
CA SER A 112 0.25 -8.39 15.32
C SER A 112 0.78 -7.62 16.53
N LYS A 113 0.02 -7.57 17.62
CA LYS A 113 0.45 -6.90 18.85
C LYS A 113 1.77 -7.49 19.35
N GLY A 114 2.78 -6.65 19.50
CA GLY A 114 4.14 -7.01 19.93
C GLY A 114 4.99 -7.72 18.87
N PHE A 115 4.43 -8.10 17.71
CA PHE A 115 5.15 -8.95 16.76
C PHE A 115 5.05 -8.42 15.33
N CYS A 116 6.20 -8.31 14.68
CA CYS A 116 6.28 -7.88 13.28
C CYS A 116 7.32 -8.69 12.52
N THR A 117 6.97 -9.11 11.31
CA THR A 117 7.90 -9.71 10.36
C THR A 117 7.80 -9.03 9.01
N GLY A 118 8.93 -8.94 8.32
CA GLY A 118 8.98 -8.39 6.98
C GLY A 118 10.09 -9.00 6.15
N PHE A 119 10.02 -8.71 4.85
CA PHE A 119 11.00 -9.12 3.87
C PHE A 119 11.63 -7.90 3.22
N MET A 120 12.92 -7.97 2.92
CA MET A 120 13.63 -6.99 2.11
C MET A 120 14.31 -7.69 0.94
N ARG A 121 14.11 -7.15 -0.26
CA ARG A 121 14.73 -7.66 -1.48
C ARG A 121 16.08 -6.98 -1.72
N ASP A 122 17.01 -7.75 -2.28
CA ASP A 122 18.30 -7.24 -2.71
C ASP A 122 18.17 -6.47 -4.03
N HIS A 123 18.17 -5.14 -3.93
CA HIS A 123 18.16 -4.23 -5.07
C HIS A 123 19.50 -3.53 -5.26
N LYS A 124 19.86 -3.24 -6.52
CA LYS A 124 21.10 -2.52 -6.87
C LYS A 124 21.24 -1.19 -6.10
N ARG A 125 20.13 -0.46 -5.89
CA ARG A 125 20.10 0.79 -5.13
C ARG A 125 20.49 0.64 -3.64
N ASN A 126 20.32 -0.55 -3.07
CA ASN A 126 20.57 -0.84 -1.66
C ASN A 126 21.89 -1.58 -1.45
N ARG A 127 22.72 -1.74 -2.49
CA ARG A 127 24.00 -2.45 -2.39
C ARG A 127 25.12 -1.52 -2.01
N ASN A 128 26.06 -2.06 -1.24
CA ASN A 128 27.36 -1.44 -0.99
C ASN A 128 28.37 -1.81 -2.10
N PRO A 129 29.57 -1.20 -2.10
CA PRO A 129 30.65 -1.52 -3.05
C PRO A 129 31.11 -2.99 -3.02
N PHE A 130 30.79 -3.74 -1.97
CA PHE A 130 31.20 -5.13 -1.76
C PHE A 130 30.17 -6.17 -2.26
N LYS A 131 29.24 -5.75 -3.14
CA LYS A 131 28.19 -6.61 -3.71
C LYS A 131 27.36 -7.31 -2.62
N SER A 132 27.03 -6.59 -1.56
CA SER A 132 26.09 -7.01 -0.52
C SER A 132 25.16 -5.86 -0.19
N ILE A 133 24.07 -6.12 0.53
CA ILE A 133 23.17 -5.05 0.99
C ILE A 133 23.94 -4.11 1.93
N HIS A 134 23.65 -2.81 1.81
CA HIS A 134 24.29 -1.75 2.58
C HIS A 134 23.95 -1.86 4.06
N ALA A 135 24.92 -1.56 4.93
CA ALA A 135 24.75 -1.66 6.38
C ALA A 135 23.60 -0.78 6.88
N THR A 136 23.52 0.48 6.40
CA THR A 136 22.41 1.37 6.77
C THR A 136 21.06 0.88 6.25
N ALA A 137 20.99 0.24 5.08
CA ALA A 137 19.74 -0.34 4.60
C ALA A 137 19.26 -1.49 5.50
N LEU A 138 20.18 -2.32 6.02
CA LEU A 138 19.87 -3.33 7.03
C LEU A 138 19.41 -2.70 8.35
N ALA A 139 20.06 -1.60 8.77
CA ALA A 139 19.68 -0.87 9.98
C ALA A 139 18.26 -0.33 9.87
N THR A 140 17.93 0.37 8.78
CA THR A 140 16.57 0.89 8.52
C THR A 140 15.54 -0.21 8.42
N PHE A 141 15.90 -1.35 7.79
CA PHE A 141 15.01 -2.51 7.72
C PHE A 141 14.71 -3.06 9.12
N ALA A 142 15.73 -3.24 9.95
CA ALA A 142 15.56 -3.69 11.33
C ALA A 142 14.79 -2.67 12.18
N GLU A 143 15.12 -1.38 12.06
CA GLU A 143 14.48 -0.27 12.76
C GLU A 143 12.99 -0.21 12.45
N THR A 144 12.62 -0.33 11.18
CA THR A 144 11.21 -0.28 10.76
C THR A 144 10.42 -1.44 11.36
N ILE A 145 10.98 -2.65 11.37
CA ILE A 145 10.31 -3.84 11.92
C ILE A 145 10.22 -3.76 13.45
N GLY A 146 11.27 -3.28 14.13
CA GLY A 146 11.27 -3.04 15.57
C GLY A 146 10.28 -1.95 15.97
N GLY A 147 10.28 -0.83 15.24
CA GLY A 147 9.37 0.30 15.40
C GLY A 147 7.90 -0.07 15.20
N LEU A 148 7.59 -0.92 14.21
CA LEU A 148 6.24 -1.44 14.04
C LEU A 148 5.84 -2.34 15.22
N ALA A 149 6.72 -3.24 15.68
CA ALA A 149 6.45 -4.12 16.81
C ALA A 149 6.13 -3.33 18.10
N ILE A 150 6.94 -2.32 18.47
CA ILE A 150 6.65 -1.47 19.63
C ILE A 150 5.40 -0.61 19.42
N THR A 151 5.22 0.03 18.26
CA THR A 151 4.06 0.90 18.04
C THR A 151 2.75 0.11 18.09
N SER A 152 2.79 -1.20 17.82
CA SER A 152 1.62 -2.08 17.94
C SER A 152 1.15 -2.33 19.37
N THR A 153 1.99 -2.07 20.39
CA THR A 153 1.65 -2.26 21.80
C THR A 153 1.20 -0.97 22.49
N LEU A 154 1.35 0.18 21.85
CA LEU A 154 1.06 1.50 22.39
C LEU A 154 -0.41 1.92 22.25
N GLY A 155 -0.87 2.72 23.21
CA GLY A 155 -2.17 3.39 23.20
C GLY A 155 -2.25 4.51 22.14
N LYS A 156 -3.42 5.13 22.01
CA LYS A 156 -3.68 6.14 20.95
C LYS A 156 -2.90 7.44 21.18
N LYS A 157 -2.69 7.79 22.45
CA LYS A 157 -2.03 9.05 22.87
C LYS A 157 -0.53 8.87 23.07
N ASP A 158 -0.08 7.63 23.23
CA ASP A 158 1.31 7.27 23.50
C ASP A 158 2.21 7.52 22.31
N ARG A 159 3.51 7.68 22.58
CA ARG A 159 4.52 7.87 21.54
C ARG A 159 5.79 7.13 21.91
N ALA A 160 6.34 6.37 20.96
CA ALA A 160 7.71 5.89 21.02
C ALA A 160 8.62 6.75 20.15
N ILE A 161 9.80 7.08 20.66
CA ILE A 161 10.86 7.77 19.92
C ILE A 161 12.14 6.94 20.07
N LEU A 162 12.78 6.62 18.95
CA LEU A 162 14.07 5.94 18.96
C LEU A 162 15.13 6.86 19.56
N THR A 163 15.82 6.40 20.61
CA THR A 163 16.89 7.17 21.28
C THR A 163 18.27 6.60 20.96
N SER A 164 18.37 5.29 20.79
CA SER A 164 19.63 4.61 20.50
C SER A 164 19.37 3.40 19.61
N LEU A 165 20.33 3.13 18.71
CA LEU A 165 20.33 1.92 17.90
C LEU A 165 21.74 1.33 17.87
N LYS A 166 21.81 0.00 17.92
CA LYS A 166 23.03 -0.78 17.79
C LYS A 166 22.80 -1.92 16.82
N MET A 167 23.65 -2.04 15.82
CA MET A 167 23.60 -3.11 14.83
C MET A 167 24.82 -4.03 14.94
N GLU A 168 24.58 -5.33 14.96
CA GLU A 168 25.60 -6.37 14.93
C GLU A 168 25.53 -7.10 13.58
N TYR A 169 26.55 -6.95 12.75
CA TYR A 169 26.62 -7.60 11.44
C TYR A 169 27.43 -8.90 11.55
N LYS A 170 26.76 -10.05 11.39
CA LYS A 170 27.37 -11.38 11.52
C LYS A 170 27.86 -11.92 10.17
N LYS A 171 27.13 -11.62 9.08
CA LYS A 171 27.40 -12.12 7.72
C LYS A 171 27.11 -11.04 6.69
N LYS A 172 27.75 -11.13 5.52
CA LYS A 172 27.42 -10.28 4.36
C LYS A 172 26.03 -10.63 3.83
N ALA A 173 25.12 -9.65 3.87
CA ALA A 173 23.73 -9.79 3.48
C ALA A 173 23.54 -9.82 1.96
N ARG A 174 22.90 -10.86 1.42
CA ARG A 174 22.63 -11.00 -0.03
C ARG A 174 21.28 -11.67 -0.28
N GLY A 175 20.62 -11.29 -1.38
CA GLY A 175 19.34 -11.88 -1.76
C GLY A 175 18.18 -11.46 -0.85
N LEU A 176 17.15 -12.31 -0.78
CA LEU A 176 15.97 -12.05 0.05
C LEU A 176 16.32 -12.20 1.53
N LEU A 177 16.04 -11.16 2.32
CA LEU A 177 16.20 -11.17 3.76
C LEU A 177 14.85 -11.15 4.45
N THR A 178 14.80 -11.77 5.62
CA THR A 178 13.64 -11.77 6.52
C THR A 178 14.05 -11.13 7.84
N ALA A 179 13.30 -10.16 8.32
CA ALA A 179 13.46 -9.59 9.65
C ALA A 179 12.27 -9.96 10.51
N SER A 180 12.53 -10.25 11.79
CA SER A 180 11.51 -10.55 12.78
C SER A 180 11.83 -9.83 14.09
N SER A 181 10.81 -9.20 14.67
CA SER A 181 10.83 -8.63 16.02
C SER A 181 9.69 -9.24 16.82
N ASP A 182 10.03 -9.79 17.98
CA ASP A 182 9.09 -10.27 18.99
C ASP A 182 9.32 -9.47 20.27
N PHE A 183 8.47 -8.47 20.47
CA PHE A 183 8.54 -7.53 21.55
C PHE A 183 7.41 -7.81 22.55
N THR A 184 7.81 -8.23 23.75
CA THR A 184 6.90 -8.34 24.88
C THR A 184 6.86 -6.98 25.59
N PRO A 185 5.72 -6.27 25.54
CA PRO A 185 5.63 -4.96 26.18
C PRO A 185 5.72 -5.08 27.70
N PRO A 186 6.49 -4.23 28.38
CA PRO A 186 6.38 -4.10 29.83
C PRO A 186 5.01 -3.51 30.21
N GLN A 187 4.68 -3.54 31.49
CA GLN A 187 3.55 -2.75 31.98
C GLN A 187 3.89 -1.26 31.85
N TYR A 188 3.24 -0.58 30.91
CA TYR A 188 3.42 0.84 30.72
C TYR A 188 2.89 1.60 31.94
N THR A 189 3.73 2.45 32.51
CA THR A 189 3.33 3.43 33.53
C THR A 189 3.23 4.79 32.88
N VAL A 190 2.33 5.64 33.37
CA VAL A 190 2.22 7.03 32.91
C VAL A 190 3.57 7.73 33.03
N GLY A 191 3.96 8.45 31.98
CA GLY A 191 5.25 9.12 31.88
C GLY A 191 6.23 8.44 30.93
N ARG A 192 7.50 8.86 31.04
CA ARG A 192 8.56 8.42 30.13
C ARG A 192 9.25 7.16 30.65
N GLN A 193 9.31 6.13 29.81
CA GLN A 193 10.00 4.87 30.08
C GLN A 193 10.91 4.51 28.91
N GLU A 194 12.03 3.86 29.21
CA GLU A 194 12.91 3.29 28.18
C GLU A 194 12.62 1.82 28.00
N VAL A 195 12.42 1.42 26.74
CA VAL A 195 12.17 0.02 26.38
C VAL A 195 13.03 -0.36 25.18
N GLN A 196 13.40 -1.63 25.10
CA GLN A 196 14.25 -2.13 24.02
C GLN A 196 13.50 -3.12 23.14
N THR A 197 13.66 -2.98 21.83
CA THR A 197 13.25 -4.01 20.85
C THR A 197 14.49 -4.65 20.23
N VAL A 198 14.44 -5.96 20.02
CA VAL A 198 15.49 -6.71 19.32
C VAL A 198 14.94 -7.26 18.02
N VAL A 199 15.66 -7.02 16.93
CA VAL A 199 15.28 -7.50 15.59
C VAL A 199 16.37 -8.40 15.05
N VAL A 200 15.98 -9.59 14.62
CA VAL A 200 16.88 -10.57 14.00
C VAL A 200 16.63 -10.59 12.50
N ILE A 201 17.69 -10.39 11.71
CA ILE A 201 17.66 -10.48 10.25
C ILE A 201 18.29 -11.80 9.83
N LYS A 202 17.54 -12.60 9.07
CA LYS A 202 17.95 -13.88 8.51
C LYS A 202 17.96 -13.86 6.99
N ASP A 203 18.85 -14.64 6.38
CA ASP A 203 18.80 -14.90 4.95
C ASP A 203 17.84 -16.06 4.60
N ARG A 204 17.80 -16.44 3.31
CA ARG A 204 16.98 -17.55 2.81
C ARG A 204 17.33 -18.91 3.41
N MET A 205 18.54 -19.08 3.95
CA MET A 205 19.01 -20.31 4.60
C MET A 205 18.72 -20.29 6.10
N LEU A 206 18.03 -19.25 6.59
CA LEU A 206 17.76 -19.01 8.00
C LEU A 206 19.01 -18.68 8.83
N ASP A 207 20.14 -18.37 8.18
CA ASP A 207 21.34 -17.90 8.86
C ASP A 207 21.13 -16.47 9.35
N THR A 208 21.53 -16.19 10.59
CA THR A 208 21.52 -14.83 11.12
C THR A 208 22.57 -13.97 10.42
N VAL A 209 22.09 -12.94 9.72
CA VAL A 209 22.92 -11.99 8.97
C VAL A 209 23.26 -10.79 9.82
N ALA A 210 22.27 -10.25 10.54
CA ALA A 210 22.44 -9.11 11.42
C ALA A 210 21.44 -9.14 12.57
N ILE A 211 21.78 -8.48 13.67
CA ILE A 211 20.92 -8.28 14.84
C ILE A 211 20.89 -6.79 15.14
N GLY A 212 19.70 -6.23 15.30
CA GLY A 212 19.50 -4.84 15.68
C GLY A 212 18.92 -4.74 17.09
N HIS A 213 19.52 -3.90 17.93
CA HIS A 213 19.01 -3.51 19.23
C HIS A 213 18.60 -2.04 19.15
N PHE A 214 17.38 -1.74 19.55
CA PHE A 214 16.81 -0.40 19.43
C PHE A 214 16.22 -0.01 20.77
N ASP A 215 16.70 1.10 21.32
CA ASP A 215 16.22 1.68 22.57
C ASP A 215 15.23 2.80 22.24
N TRP A 216 14.08 2.75 22.88
CA TRP A 216 12.96 3.64 22.64
C TRP A 216 12.58 4.35 23.91
N ALA A 217 12.43 5.67 23.85
CA ALA A 217 11.71 6.43 24.85
C ALA A 217 10.21 6.38 24.54
N VAL A 218 9.47 5.67 25.37
CA VAL A 218 8.00 5.61 25.35
C VAL A 218 7.45 6.63 26.31
N ASP A 219 6.64 7.55 25.81
CA ASP A 219 5.87 8.50 26.61
C ASP A 219 4.41 8.06 26.61
N THR A 220 3.97 7.53 27.76
CA THR A 220 2.60 7.04 27.98
C THR A 220 1.79 8.14 28.65
N LYS A 221 0.63 8.47 28.09
CA LYS A 221 -0.25 9.51 28.65
C LYS A 221 -1.49 8.88 29.29
N GLU A 222 -2.06 9.56 30.26
CA GLU A 222 -3.39 9.20 30.77
C GLU A 222 -4.43 9.28 29.62
N ASP A 223 -5.25 8.24 29.54
CA ASP A 223 -6.27 8.03 28.51
C ASP A 223 -7.38 9.09 28.53
#